data_AF-A0A1T5ITG2-F1
#
_entry.id   AF-A0A1T5ITG2-F1
#
_cell.length_a   1.000
_cell.length_b   1.000
_cell.length_c   1.000
_cell.angle_alpha   90.00
_cell.angle_beta   90.00
_cell.angle_gamma   90.00
#
_symmetry.space_group_name_H-M   'P 1'
#
loop_
_entity.id
_entity.type
_entity.pdbx_description
1 polymer ?
#
loop_
_entity_poly.entity_id
_entity_poly.type
_entity_poly.pdbx_seq_one_letter_code
_entity_poly.pdbx_strand_id
1 'polypeptide(L)'
;MSEFLYVLPCAYEDLVKLGISRQPLQRARAYSPRWFEFFDLDHALLLEADDRSEVQAWETRLKRELRLSNAPAPLMVAELAAGHTEWFRGSHADIAAFMQAQAGQGFRLHMPARTWFLQALDAESDRLFSWSEAMLQSLEELGDCPASRPLQQALRDACDAQRAMGLPLEERVPDAVLTWYQRRA
;
A
#
# COMPACT_ATOMS: atom_id res chain seq x y z
N MET A 1 -5.02 -16.49 -10.63
CA MET A 1 -4.54 -15.47 -9.68
C MET A 1 -5.26 -14.20 -10.05
N SER A 2 -6.02 -13.63 -9.13
CA SER A 2 -6.81 -12.42 -9.39
C SER A 2 -5.92 -11.22 -9.70
N GLU A 3 -6.46 -10.30 -10.48
CA GLU A 3 -5.92 -8.99 -10.78
C GLU A 3 -6.81 -7.94 -10.12
N PHE A 4 -6.21 -6.86 -9.65
CA PHE A 4 -6.94 -5.78 -8.99
C PHE A 4 -6.77 -4.47 -9.76
N LEU A 5 -7.88 -3.78 -10.02
CA LEU A 5 -7.87 -2.34 -10.23
C LEU A 5 -7.88 -1.70 -8.84
N TYR A 6 -6.85 -0.92 -8.51
CA TYR A 6 -6.72 -0.28 -7.21
C TYR A 6 -6.86 1.24 -7.29
N VAL A 7 -7.46 1.80 -6.24
CA VAL A 7 -7.54 3.24 -5.99
C VAL A 7 -6.99 3.52 -4.61
N LEU A 8 -5.94 4.34 -4.54
CA LEU A 8 -5.28 4.75 -3.30
C LEU A 8 -5.36 6.28 -3.18
N PRO A 9 -6.32 6.83 -2.43
CA PRO A 9 -6.40 8.26 -2.13
C PRO A 9 -5.29 8.69 -1.19
N CYS A 10 -4.71 9.87 -1.38
CA CYS A 10 -3.81 10.46 -0.41
C CYS A 10 -4.59 10.94 0.82
N ALA A 11 -4.04 10.76 2.02
CA ALA A 11 -4.72 11.11 3.27
C ALA A 11 -4.89 12.63 3.48
N TYR A 12 -3.99 13.44 2.92
CA TYR A 12 -3.92 14.89 3.20
C TYR A 12 -4.07 15.76 1.95
N GLU A 13 -4.33 15.15 0.80
CA GLU A 13 -4.46 15.86 -0.48
C GLU A 13 -5.63 15.27 -1.26
N ASP A 14 -6.32 16.11 -2.02
CA ASP A 14 -7.36 15.67 -2.94
C ASP A 14 -6.76 15.02 -4.20
N LEU A 15 -5.93 14.00 -4.00
CA LEU A 15 -5.27 13.23 -5.05
C LEU A 15 -5.54 11.74 -4.85
N VAL A 16 -5.78 11.05 -5.95
CA VAL A 16 -5.93 9.60 -5.97
C VAL A 16 -4.96 8.98 -6.96
N LYS A 17 -4.35 7.86 -6.55
CA LYS A 17 -3.61 6.98 -7.45
C LYS A 17 -4.53 5.89 -7.97
N LEU A 18 -4.63 5.78 -9.29
CA LEU A 18 -5.27 4.66 -9.98
C LEU A 18 -4.19 3.75 -10.57
N GLY A 19 -4.40 2.43 -10.52
CA GLY A 19 -3.54 1.49 -11.23
C GLY A 19 -4.03 0.05 -11.15
N ILE A 20 -3.23 -0.86 -11.72
CA ILE A 20 -3.54 -2.29 -11.75
C ILE A 20 -2.42 -3.11 -11.12
N SER A 21 -2.76 -4.16 -10.38
CA SER A 21 -1.76 -5.08 -9.81
C SER A 21 -2.36 -6.38 -9.31
N ARG A 22 -1.56 -7.44 -9.31
CA ARG A 22 -1.81 -8.66 -8.52
C ARG A 22 -1.48 -8.49 -7.04
N GLN A 23 -0.65 -7.50 -6.71
CA GLN A 23 -0.09 -7.32 -5.37
C GLN A 23 -0.27 -5.85 -4.90
N PRO A 24 -1.51 -5.39 -4.67
CA PRO A 24 -1.78 -4.01 -4.22
C PRO A 24 -0.96 -3.56 -3.01
N LEU A 25 -0.74 -4.43 -2.01
CA LEU A 25 0.10 -4.14 -0.84
C LEU A 25 1.53 -3.77 -1.22
N GLN A 26 2.13 -4.53 -2.14
CA GLN A 26 3.50 -4.23 -2.60
C GLN A 26 3.55 -2.94 -3.42
N ARG A 27 2.49 -2.65 -4.20
CA ARG A 27 2.39 -1.37 -4.90
C ARG A 27 2.28 -0.18 -3.95
N ALA A 28 1.46 -0.27 -2.90
CA ALA A 28 1.35 0.77 -1.89
C ALA A 28 2.71 1.05 -1.22
N ARG A 29 3.42 -0.01 -0.78
CA ARG A 29 4.78 0.08 -0.22
C ARG A 29 5.79 0.68 -1.20
N ALA A 30 5.66 0.41 -2.49
CA ALA A 30 6.55 0.97 -3.51
C ALA A 30 6.36 2.48 -3.70
N TYR A 31 5.16 3.02 -3.47
CA TYR A 31 4.91 4.46 -3.57
C TYR A 31 5.49 5.24 -2.39
N SER A 32 5.36 4.71 -1.18
CA SER A 32 5.86 5.31 0.04
C SER A 32 6.18 4.23 1.08
N PRO A 33 7.35 4.27 1.75
CA PRO A 33 7.61 3.43 2.92
C PRO A 33 6.53 3.56 4.00
N ARG A 34 5.99 4.78 4.18
CA ARG A 34 4.89 5.10 5.09
C ARG A 34 3.52 5.07 4.41
N TRP A 35 3.31 4.10 3.50
CA TRP A 35 2.06 3.94 2.74
C TRP A 35 0.78 3.96 3.59
N PHE A 36 0.85 3.45 4.83
CA PHE A 36 -0.26 3.36 5.78
C PHE A 36 -0.68 4.70 6.40
N GLU A 37 0.17 5.73 6.31
CA GLU A 37 -0.14 7.12 6.68
C GLU A 37 -0.33 8.00 5.44
N PHE A 38 0.37 7.67 4.35
CA PHE A 38 0.32 8.43 3.12
C PHE A 38 -1.02 8.26 2.39
N PHE A 39 -1.57 7.05 2.39
CA PHE A 39 -2.85 6.76 1.76
C PHE A 39 -3.99 6.67 2.79
N ASP A 40 -5.16 7.19 2.41
CA ASP A 40 -6.41 6.97 3.12
C ASP A 40 -6.95 5.58 2.75
N LEU A 41 -6.64 4.59 3.60
CA LEU A 41 -7.06 3.20 3.39
C LEU A 41 -8.57 2.98 3.65
N ASP A 42 -9.20 3.88 4.40
CA ASP A 42 -10.64 3.84 4.68
C ASP A 42 -11.46 4.34 3.48
N HIS A 43 -10.85 5.10 2.58
CA HIS A 43 -11.44 5.49 1.30
C HIS A 43 -10.80 4.78 0.09
N ALA A 44 -9.78 3.94 0.31
CA ALA A 44 -9.20 3.13 -0.74
C ALA A 44 -10.16 2.06 -1.24
N LEU A 45 -10.01 1.67 -2.51
CA LEU A 45 -10.85 0.66 -3.16
C LEU A 45 -10.00 -0.34 -3.94
N LEU A 46 -10.42 -1.61 -3.96
CA LEU A 46 -9.89 -2.63 -4.86
C LEU A 46 -11.04 -3.34 -5.56
N LEU A 47 -11.03 -3.33 -6.88
CA LEU A 47 -11.96 -4.11 -7.70
C LEU A 47 -11.21 -5.31 -8.28
N GLU A 48 -11.69 -6.51 -7.97
CA GLU A 48 -11.04 -7.77 -8.29
C GLU A 48 -11.68 -8.44 -9.51
N ALA A 49 -10.85 -8.97 -10.41
CA ALA A 49 -11.26 -9.84 -11.49
C ALA A 49 -10.24 -10.95 -11.74
N ASP A 50 -10.70 -12.06 -12.32
CA ASP A 50 -9.82 -13.18 -12.68
C ASP A 50 -9.04 -12.95 -13.97
N ASP A 51 -9.52 -12.03 -14.82
CA ASP A 51 -8.89 -11.69 -16.11
C ASP A 51 -8.22 -10.32 -16.07
N ARG A 52 -6.93 -10.32 -16.42
CA ARG A 52 -6.14 -9.10 -16.59
C ARG A 52 -6.68 -8.21 -17.69
N SER A 53 -7.22 -8.78 -18.77
CA SER A 53 -7.74 -8.03 -19.90
C SER A 53 -8.91 -7.13 -19.49
N GLU A 54 -9.73 -7.61 -18.57
CA GLU A 54 -10.88 -6.90 -18.01
C GLU A 54 -10.45 -5.74 -17.13
N VAL A 55 -9.52 -6.00 -16.19
CA VAL A 55 -8.92 -4.97 -15.34
C VAL A 55 -8.24 -3.88 -16.18
N GLN A 56 -7.53 -4.26 -17.24
CA GLN A 56 -6.89 -3.32 -18.17
C GLN A 56 -7.91 -2.49 -18.94
N ALA A 57 -9.04 -3.08 -19.34
CA ALA A 57 -10.11 -2.36 -20.04
C ALA A 57 -10.76 -1.30 -19.14
N TRP A 58 -11.03 -1.64 -17.87
CA TRP A 58 -11.53 -0.68 -16.87
C TRP A 58 -10.54 0.46 -16.64
N GLU A 59 -9.27 0.12 -16.43
CA GLU A 59 -8.22 1.11 -16.22
C GLU A 59 -8.10 2.08 -17.41
N THR A 60 -8.07 1.54 -18.64
CA THR A 60 -8.00 2.34 -19.87
C THR A 60 -9.19 3.26 -20.01
N ARG A 61 -10.40 2.77 -19.69
CA ARG A 61 -11.63 3.57 -19.72
C ARG A 61 -11.55 4.73 -18.72
N LEU A 62 -11.20 4.46 -17.48
CA LEU A 62 -11.10 5.48 -16.43
C LEU A 62 -10.04 6.53 -16.77
N LYS A 63 -8.85 6.13 -17.24
CA LYS A 63 -7.79 7.07 -17.67
C LYS A 63 -8.27 8.02 -18.76
N ARG A 64 -9.11 7.53 -19.69
CA ARG A 64 -9.68 8.35 -20.76
C ARG A 64 -10.75 9.31 -20.21
N GLU A 65 -11.64 8.84 -19.35
CA GLU A 65 -12.70 9.65 -18.76
C GLU A 65 -12.16 10.74 -17.82
N LEU A 66 -11.10 10.43 -17.07
CA LEU A 66 -10.50 11.31 -16.05
C LEU A 66 -9.34 12.16 -16.58
N ARG A 67 -9.13 12.22 -17.90
CA ARG A 67 -7.99 12.90 -18.51
C ARG A 67 -7.85 14.36 -18.06
N LEU A 68 -8.96 15.07 -17.89
CA LEU A 68 -8.98 16.47 -17.46
C LEU A 68 -8.60 16.67 -15.99
N SER A 69 -8.76 15.62 -15.18
CA SER A 69 -8.42 15.61 -13.76
C SER A 69 -7.00 15.13 -13.50
N ASN A 70 -6.23 14.80 -14.54
CA ASN A 70 -4.86 14.31 -14.38
C ASN A 70 -4.00 15.34 -13.64
N ALA A 71 -3.25 14.87 -12.66
CA ALA A 71 -2.40 15.67 -11.80
C ALA A 71 -0.98 15.09 -11.78
N PRO A 72 0.04 15.90 -11.43
CA PRO A 72 1.36 15.39 -11.12
C PRO A 72 1.32 14.53 -9.86
N ALA A 73 2.29 13.63 -9.73
CA ALA A 73 2.50 12.86 -8.51
C ALA A 73 2.83 13.79 -7.32
N PRO A 74 2.40 13.45 -6.09
CA PRO A 74 2.86 14.11 -4.88
C PRO A 74 4.39 14.03 -4.72
N LEU A 75 5.01 15.09 -4.20
CA LEU A 75 6.47 15.16 -4.00
C LEU A 75 7.03 14.06 -3.09
N MET A 76 6.20 13.51 -2.20
CA MET A 76 6.58 12.45 -1.26
C MET A 76 6.63 11.06 -1.90
N VAL A 77 6.14 10.90 -3.14
CA VAL A 77 6.20 9.62 -3.85
C VAL A 77 7.62 9.37 -4.33
N ALA A 78 8.14 8.17 -4.04
CA ALA A 78 9.49 7.80 -4.44
C ALA A 78 9.68 7.88 -5.97
N GLU A 79 10.76 8.53 -6.44
CA GLU A 79 11.05 8.66 -7.88
C GLU A 79 11.22 7.32 -8.61
N LEU A 80 11.63 6.27 -7.89
CA LEU A 80 11.80 4.93 -8.44
C LEU A 80 10.48 4.14 -8.51
N ALA A 81 9.41 4.63 -7.90
CA ALA A 81 8.10 4.05 -8.08
C ALA A 81 7.64 4.37 -9.50
N ALA A 82 7.48 3.36 -10.36
CA ALA A 82 6.98 3.51 -11.72
C ALA A 82 5.49 3.94 -11.77
N GLY A 83 5.09 4.99 -11.04
CA GLY A 83 3.74 5.54 -11.03
C GLY A 83 3.74 7.05 -10.86
N HIS A 84 4.61 7.73 -11.60
CA HIS A 84 4.56 9.18 -11.85
C HIS A 84 3.32 9.62 -12.61
N THR A 85 2.69 8.67 -13.29
CA THR A 85 1.50 8.87 -14.12
C THR A 85 0.26 8.39 -13.38
N GLU A 86 -0.92 8.84 -13.82
CA GLU A 86 -2.23 8.34 -13.38
C GLU A 86 -2.56 8.66 -11.92
N TRP A 87 -2.14 9.87 -11.52
CA TRP A 87 -2.71 10.62 -10.42
C TRP A 87 -3.85 11.49 -10.94
N PHE A 88 -4.92 11.58 -10.16
CA PHE A 88 -6.09 12.37 -10.51
C PHE A 88 -6.54 13.20 -9.32
N ARG A 89 -6.89 14.46 -9.56
CA ARG A 89 -7.38 15.40 -8.55
C ARG A 89 -8.90 15.43 -8.53
N GLY A 90 -9.52 15.29 -7.37
CA GLY A 90 -10.99 15.39 -7.22
C GLY A 90 -11.79 14.26 -7.87
N SER A 91 -11.15 13.16 -8.28
CA SER A 91 -11.80 12.08 -9.06
C SER A 91 -12.18 10.85 -8.24
N HIS A 92 -12.04 10.90 -6.90
CA HIS A 92 -12.34 9.75 -6.04
C HIS A 92 -13.77 9.25 -6.21
N ALA A 93 -14.74 10.17 -6.12
CA ALA A 93 -16.17 9.84 -6.20
C ALA A 93 -16.55 9.24 -7.56
N ASP A 94 -16.00 9.77 -8.65
CA ASP A 94 -16.26 9.27 -10.01
C ASP A 94 -15.74 7.83 -10.19
N ILE A 95 -14.53 7.55 -9.68
CA ILE A 95 -13.96 6.20 -9.75
C ILE A 95 -14.72 5.24 -8.83
N ALA A 96 -15.08 5.68 -7.63
CA ALA A 96 -15.86 4.87 -6.69
C ALA A 96 -17.22 4.48 -7.30
N ALA A 97 -17.91 5.42 -7.93
CA ALA A 97 -19.17 5.15 -8.64
C ALA A 97 -18.97 4.13 -9.78
N PHE A 98 -17.89 4.27 -10.57
CA PHE A 98 -17.55 3.29 -11.60
C PHE A 98 -17.34 1.88 -11.03
N MET A 99 -16.55 1.76 -9.96
CA MET A 99 -16.25 0.47 -9.32
C MET A 99 -17.49 -0.16 -8.69
N GLN A 100 -18.35 0.63 -8.06
CA GLN A 100 -19.64 0.17 -7.54
C GLN A 100 -20.56 -0.34 -8.66
N ALA A 101 -20.55 0.29 -9.83
CA ALA A 101 -21.30 -0.19 -10.99
C ALA A 101 -20.76 -1.55 -11.52
N GLN A 102 -19.44 -1.81 -11.41
CA GLN A 102 -18.90 -3.14 -11.70
C GLN A 102 -19.27 -4.15 -10.61
N ALA A 103 -19.29 -3.75 -9.34
CA ALA A 103 -19.76 -4.61 -8.27
C ALA A 103 -21.22 -5.05 -8.47
N GLY A 104 -22.08 -4.15 -8.96
CA GLY A 104 -23.46 -4.46 -9.34
C GLY A 104 -23.59 -5.46 -10.50
N GLN A 105 -22.52 -5.68 -11.27
CA GLN A 105 -22.44 -6.69 -12.34
C GLN A 105 -21.85 -8.02 -11.85
N GLY A 106 -21.51 -8.15 -10.56
CA GLY A 106 -21.03 -9.38 -9.94
C GLY A 106 -19.53 -9.41 -9.64
N PHE A 107 -18.77 -8.35 -9.95
CA PHE A 107 -17.35 -8.25 -9.59
C PHE A 107 -17.18 -8.02 -8.09
N ARG A 108 -16.08 -8.52 -7.52
CA ARG A 108 -15.80 -8.37 -6.09
C ARG A 108 -15.13 -7.02 -5.84
N LEU A 109 -15.80 -6.16 -5.08
CA LEU A 109 -15.29 -4.86 -4.65
C LEU A 109 -14.94 -4.88 -3.16
N HIS A 110 -13.71 -4.51 -2.84
CA HIS A 110 -13.22 -4.31 -1.47
C HIS A 110 -13.26 -2.81 -1.15
N MET A 111 -14.29 -2.39 -0.43
CA MET A 111 -14.55 -1.00 -0.02
C MET A 111 -15.09 -0.97 1.43
N PRO A 112 -14.34 -0.44 2.41
CA PRO A 112 -12.98 0.07 2.29
C PRO A 112 -11.96 -1.03 1.98
N ALA A 113 -10.91 -0.69 1.23
CA ALA A 113 -9.82 -1.62 0.95
C ALA A 113 -8.97 -1.93 2.19
N ARG A 114 -9.07 -1.14 3.27
CA ARG A 114 -8.38 -1.38 4.55
C ARG A 114 -8.46 -2.83 5.01
N THR A 115 -9.64 -3.45 4.95
CA THR A 115 -9.84 -4.86 5.35
C THR A 115 -9.03 -5.82 4.49
N TRP A 116 -8.95 -5.56 3.18
CA TRP A 116 -8.11 -6.36 2.29
C TRP A 116 -6.62 -6.19 2.62
N PHE A 117 -6.16 -4.97 2.91
CA PHE A 117 -4.78 -4.72 3.33
C PHE A 117 -4.44 -5.43 4.66
N LEU A 118 -5.38 -5.47 5.61
CA LEU A 118 -5.23 -6.23 6.86
C LEU A 118 -5.00 -7.71 6.58
N GLN A 119 -5.85 -8.32 5.74
CA GLN A 119 -5.73 -9.72 5.36
C GLN A 119 -4.43 -10.01 4.60
N ALA A 120 -4.02 -9.11 3.72
CA ALA A 120 -2.76 -9.23 2.99
C ALA A 120 -1.54 -9.13 3.91
N LEU A 121 -1.57 -8.25 4.90
CA LEU A 121 -0.53 -8.17 5.93
C LEU A 121 -0.51 -9.44 6.78
N ASP A 122 -1.69 -9.91 7.18
CA ASP A 122 -1.83 -11.12 7.99
C ASP A 122 -1.24 -12.35 7.29
N ALA A 123 -1.56 -12.54 6.01
CA ALA A 123 -0.98 -13.59 5.17
C ALA A 123 0.54 -13.50 4.99
N GLU A 124 1.15 -12.32 5.23
CA GLU A 124 2.59 -12.11 5.18
C GLU A 124 3.27 -12.24 6.57
N SER A 125 2.56 -12.65 7.64
CA SER A 125 3.07 -12.66 9.03
C SER A 125 4.39 -13.43 9.18
N ASP A 126 4.45 -14.68 8.72
CA ASP A 126 5.65 -15.52 8.83
C ASP A 126 6.85 -14.90 8.09
N ARG A 127 6.57 -14.26 6.95
CA ARG A 127 7.59 -13.56 6.15
C ARG A 127 8.09 -12.32 6.87
N LEU A 128 7.20 -11.56 7.51
CA LEU A 128 7.57 -10.41 8.34
C LEU A 128 8.45 -10.84 9.50
N PHE A 129 8.06 -11.90 10.22
CA PHE A 129 8.83 -12.44 11.34
C PHE A 129 10.27 -12.75 10.91
N SER A 130 10.42 -13.61 9.89
CA SER A 130 11.72 -14.05 9.38
C SER A 130 12.57 -12.89 8.85
N TRP A 131 11.94 -11.97 8.11
CA TRP A 131 12.62 -10.79 7.57
C TRP A 131 13.10 -9.85 8.68
N SER A 132 12.27 -9.60 9.70
CA SER A 132 12.60 -8.69 10.79
C SER A 132 13.74 -9.22 11.67
N GLU A 133 13.81 -10.54 11.88
CA GLU A 133 14.92 -11.21 12.55
C GLU A 133 16.23 -10.99 11.79
N ALA A 134 16.24 -11.29 10.49
CA ALA A 134 17.42 -11.10 9.64
C ALA A 134 17.85 -9.62 9.55
N MET A 135 16.90 -8.69 9.56
CA MET A 135 17.20 -7.25 9.59
C MET A 135 17.86 -6.84 10.90
N LEU A 136 17.37 -7.32 12.04
CA LEU A 136 17.98 -7.00 13.32
C LEU A 136 19.40 -7.55 13.43
N GLN A 137 19.62 -8.80 13.00
CA GLN A 137 20.96 -9.39 12.94
C GLN A 137 21.91 -8.54 12.07
N SER A 138 21.45 -8.12 10.89
CA SER A 138 22.24 -7.24 10.01
C SER A 138 22.60 -5.91 10.67
N LEU A 139 21.67 -5.34 11.45
CA LEU A 139 21.90 -4.10 12.20
C LEU A 139 22.93 -4.27 13.32
N GLU A 140 22.91 -5.41 14.01
CA GLU A 140 23.89 -5.75 15.05
C GLU A 140 25.29 -5.92 14.46
N GLU A 141 25.42 -6.57 13.30
CA GLU A 141 26.68 -6.75 12.59
C GLU A 141 27.26 -5.42 12.06
N LEU A 142 26.40 -4.54 11.55
CA LEU A 142 26.80 -3.20 11.08
C LEU A 142 27.19 -2.25 12.22
N GLY A 143 26.64 -2.45 13.42
CA GLY A 143 26.78 -1.52 14.54
C GLY A 143 26.16 -0.14 14.28
N ASP A 144 26.40 0.80 15.20
CA ASP A 144 25.86 2.16 15.09
C ASP A 144 26.70 3.02 14.13
N CYS A 145 26.37 2.92 12.85
CA CYS A 145 27.01 3.68 11.79
C CYS A 145 25.98 4.32 10.84
N PRO A 146 26.34 5.37 10.06
CA PRO A 146 25.42 5.99 9.12
C PRO A 146 24.78 5.02 8.12
N ALA A 147 25.49 3.96 7.72
CA ALA A 147 24.99 2.94 6.79
C ALA A 147 23.87 2.07 7.38
N SER A 148 23.74 1.99 8.71
CA SER A 148 22.67 1.24 9.38
C SER A 148 21.32 2.00 9.37
N ARG A 149 21.33 3.33 9.21
CA ARG A 149 20.13 4.17 9.34
C ARG A 149 18.99 3.79 8.38
N PRO A 150 19.23 3.50 7.08
CA PRO A 150 18.16 3.07 6.19
C PRO A 150 17.53 1.74 6.61
N LEU A 151 18.33 0.79 7.11
CA LEU A 151 17.84 -0.50 7.60
C LEU A 151 17.02 -0.30 8.89
N GLN A 152 17.49 0.55 9.81
CA GLN A 152 16.74 0.91 11.01
C GLN A 152 15.38 1.53 10.66
N GLN A 153 15.36 2.46 9.69
CA GLN A 153 14.13 3.10 9.27
C GLN A 153 13.17 2.09 8.60
N ALA A 154 13.67 1.21 7.74
CA ALA A 154 12.85 0.20 7.09
C ALA A 154 12.21 -0.78 8.10
N LEU A 155 12.99 -1.24 9.09
CA LEU A 155 12.48 -2.10 10.16
C LEU A 155 11.43 -1.36 11.02
N ARG A 156 11.66 -0.08 11.30
CA ARG A 156 10.71 0.76 12.04
C ARG A 156 9.41 0.98 11.27
N ASP A 157 9.49 1.35 9.99
CA ASP A 157 8.31 1.56 9.14
C ASP A 157 7.49 0.27 8.99
N ALA A 158 8.14 -0.90 8.94
CA ALA A 158 7.45 -2.19 8.93
C ALA A 158 6.67 -2.45 10.24
N CYS A 159 7.25 -2.12 11.39
CA CYS A 159 6.59 -2.24 12.69
C CYS A 159 5.45 -1.22 12.83
N ASP A 160 5.70 0.04 12.46
CA ASP A 160 4.69 1.11 12.44
C ASP A 160 3.50 0.72 11.57
N ALA A 161 3.74 0.10 10.41
CA ALA A 161 2.66 -0.38 9.53
C ALA A 161 1.76 -1.41 10.22
N GLN A 162 2.30 -2.38 10.97
CA GLN A 162 1.48 -3.34 11.72
C GLN A 162 0.63 -2.60 12.78
N ARG A 163 1.28 -1.71 13.53
CA ARG A 163 0.65 -0.95 14.61
C ARG A 163 -0.45 -0.03 14.11
N ALA A 164 -0.21 0.71 13.03
CA ALA A 164 -1.19 1.59 12.38
C ALA A 164 -2.39 0.82 11.81
N MET A 165 -2.19 -0.45 11.47
CA MET A 165 -3.22 -1.37 11.03
C MET A 165 -3.92 -2.09 12.21
N GLY A 166 -3.48 -1.85 13.46
CA GLY A 166 -4.08 -2.46 14.65
C GLY A 166 -3.73 -3.93 14.84
N LEU A 167 -2.65 -4.40 14.21
CA LEU A 167 -2.16 -5.77 14.35
C LEU A 167 -1.21 -5.86 15.56
N PRO A 168 -1.35 -6.89 16.43
CA PRO A 168 -0.48 -7.07 17.59
C PRO A 168 0.95 -7.37 17.13
N LEU A 169 1.93 -6.56 17.56
CA LEU A 169 3.32 -6.73 17.14
C LEU A 169 3.97 -7.94 17.81
N GLU A 170 3.60 -8.18 19.07
CA GLU A 170 4.06 -9.28 19.92
C GLU A 170 3.83 -10.68 19.32
N GLU A 171 2.87 -10.83 18.41
CA GLU A 171 2.57 -12.09 17.73
C GLU A 171 3.22 -12.21 16.35
N ARG A 172 3.89 -11.15 15.87
CA ARG A 172 4.25 -10.97 14.45
C ARG A 172 5.73 -10.70 14.21
N VAL A 173 6.45 -10.27 15.23
CA VAL A 173 7.90 -10.07 15.19
C VAL A 173 8.57 -10.78 16.37
N PRO A 174 9.86 -11.15 16.26
CA PRO A 174 10.61 -11.69 17.37
C PRO A 174 10.68 -10.73 18.57
N ASP A 175 10.73 -11.26 19.80
CA ASP A 175 10.85 -10.47 21.03
C ASP A 175 12.02 -9.48 21.02
N ALA A 176 13.13 -9.86 20.39
CA ALA A 176 14.31 -9.01 20.24
C ALA A 176 14.00 -7.77 19.38
N VAL A 177 13.25 -7.95 18.29
CA VAL A 177 12.79 -6.85 17.42
C VAL A 177 11.80 -5.96 18.16
N LEU A 178 10.85 -6.55 18.91
CA LEU A 178 9.91 -5.78 19.72
C LEU A 178 10.63 -4.92 20.76
N THR A 179 11.61 -5.50 21.47
CA THR A 179 12.43 -4.79 22.46
C THR A 179 13.25 -3.67 21.81
N TRP A 180 13.87 -3.94 20.65
CA TRP A 180 14.60 -2.94 19.88
C TRP A 180 13.69 -1.77 19.48
N TYR A 181 12.49 -2.07 18.99
CA TYR A 181 11.51 -1.08 18.54
C TYR A 181 11.04 -0.21 19.71
N GLN A 182 10.73 -0.80 20.87
CA GLN A 182 10.28 -0.06 22.07
C GLN A 182 11.35 0.87 22.66
N ARG A 183 12.63 0.48 22.61
CA ARG A 183 13.73 1.31 23.15
C ARG A 183 14.04 2.53 22.29
N ARG A 184 13.70 2.47 21.00
CA ARG A 184 13.99 3.50 20.01
C ARG A 184 12.73 4.20 19.49
N ALA A 185 11.54 3.79 19.96
CA ALA A 185 10.25 4.44 19.74
C ALA A 185 10.30 5.89 20.25
#